data_AF-A0A0Q4NVF2-F1
#
_entry.id   AF-A0A0Q4NVF2-F1
#
_cell.length_a   1.000
_cell.length_b   1.000
_cell.length_c   1.000
_cell.angle_alpha   90.00
_cell.angle_beta   90.00
_cell.angle_gamma   90.00
#
_symmetry.space_group_name_H-M   'P 1'
#
loop_
_entity.id
_entity.type
_entity.pdbx_description
1 polymer ?
#
loop_
_entity_poly.entity_id
_entity_poly.type
_entity_poly.pdbx_seq_one_letter_code
_entity_poly.pdbx_strand_id
1 'polypeptide(L)'
;MDDFEPTLDFAALSIDSSILRGQRYNFDGGILKQLEQFDGSIIPIIQPDVVHREGLRHLTAEIDQNLRSARSSLKALSKYMPSAATSDHFSEKLSSTVVASQMATERFQSFYSNINAQVISASKVNVNELMDLYFNTLPPFENKAEKKSEFPDAIALLSLECWASENDKVMVVVSKDKGWHSYAKDSQWLHVVSELPHALSLFQPHTKITKIIERLRKDGTLENSGPLYEKIIIALSNATANMEPEIQANSFHHYEYDDLQLEYVDHQLALASDTDELLVNIVSIEDNSAVIGIKALVTVHATASFNFSQYDSIDKDYVSLGGVEASIETTYETDVLIYFGGNWTDYERSVTHEEIEVIGELEFLDFGEVSPDYSSDRDEEHLWEWEQHKKEEAKAATDYKPSS
;
A
#
# COMPACT_ATOMS: atom_id res chain seq x y z
N MET A 1 -30.83 -18.59 13.89
CA MET A 1 -29.40 -18.78 14.11
C MET A 1 -28.99 -17.44 14.65
N ASP A 2 -28.93 -17.35 15.97
CA ASP A 2 -28.70 -16.08 16.66
C ASP A 2 -27.34 -15.53 16.22
N ASP A 3 -27.33 -14.29 15.76
CA ASP A 3 -26.12 -13.51 15.52
C ASP A 3 -25.35 -13.46 16.84
N PHE A 4 -24.32 -14.29 16.94
CA PHE A 4 -23.37 -14.25 18.03
C PHE A 4 -22.56 -12.97 17.81
N GLU A 5 -23.02 -11.85 18.37
CA GLU A 5 -22.16 -10.71 18.70
C GLU A 5 -21.41 -11.12 19.97
N PRO A 6 -20.19 -11.69 19.89
CA PRO A 6 -19.38 -11.79 21.09
C PRO A 6 -19.23 -10.36 21.60
N THR A 7 -19.51 -10.13 22.87
CA THR A 7 -19.11 -8.91 23.57
C THR A 7 -17.60 -8.78 23.44
N LEU A 8 -17.15 -8.09 22.38
CA LEU A 8 -15.77 -7.92 21.95
C LEU A 8 -14.91 -7.15 22.96
N ASP A 9 -15.53 -6.64 24.03
CA ASP A 9 -14.90 -6.08 25.22
C ASP A 9 -13.83 -7.00 25.85
N PHE A 10 -13.84 -8.30 25.53
CA PHE A 10 -12.88 -9.28 26.06
C PHE A 10 -12.04 -9.99 25.00
N ALA A 11 -12.17 -9.63 23.73
CA ALA A 11 -11.47 -10.32 22.65
C ALA A 11 -9.96 -10.02 22.65
N ALA A 12 -9.20 -10.86 21.95
CA ALA A 12 -7.80 -10.60 21.59
C ALA A 12 -7.72 -10.17 20.12
N LEU A 13 -6.64 -9.51 19.72
CA LEU A 13 -6.41 -9.10 18.34
C LEU A 13 -5.15 -9.77 17.79
N SER A 14 -5.20 -10.29 16.56
CA SER A 14 -4.03 -10.72 15.81
C SER A 14 -4.06 -10.18 14.39
N ILE A 15 -2.89 -9.94 13.81
CA ILE A 15 -2.74 -9.31 12.51
C ILE A 15 -1.86 -10.21 11.64
N ASP A 16 -2.34 -10.56 10.47
CA ASP A 16 -1.59 -11.33 9.48
C ASP A 16 -0.41 -10.52 8.90
N SER A 17 0.65 -11.20 8.44
CA SER A 17 1.80 -10.59 7.78
C SER A 17 1.37 -9.81 6.53
N SER A 18 0.35 -10.27 5.82
CA SER A 18 -0.19 -9.62 4.63
C SER A 18 -0.73 -8.21 4.95
N ILE A 19 -1.36 -8.02 6.10
CA ILE A 19 -1.87 -6.72 6.55
C ILE A 19 -0.71 -5.80 6.94
N LEU A 20 0.26 -6.29 7.72
CA LEU A 20 1.44 -5.51 8.11
C LEU A 20 2.24 -5.05 6.86
N ARG A 21 2.39 -5.96 5.89
CA ARG A 21 3.06 -5.68 4.62
C ARG A 21 2.26 -4.71 3.75
N GLY A 22 0.94 -4.88 3.65
CA GLY A 22 0.09 -3.98 2.88
C GLY A 22 0.12 -2.54 3.40
N GLN A 23 0.42 -2.36 4.68
CA GLN A 23 0.63 -1.06 5.33
C GLN A 23 2.11 -0.62 5.32
N ARG A 24 2.97 -1.27 4.51
CA ARG A 24 4.43 -1.08 4.41
C ARG A 24 5.16 -0.98 5.75
N TYR A 25 4.68 -1.69 6.78
CA TYR A 25 5.24 -1.61 8.14
C TYR A 25 5.34 -0.16 8.67
N ASN A 26 4.41 0.72 8.28
CA ASN A 26 4.33 2.10 8.77
C ASN A 26 3.84 2.14 10.22
N PHE A 27 4.68 1.67 11.15
CA PHE A 27 4.35 1.57 12.58
C PHE A 27 4.15 2.93 13.25
N ASP A 28 4.72 4.01 12.71
CA ASP A 28 4.68 5.36 13.30
C ASP A 28 3.52 6.22 12.77
N GLY A 29 2.78 5.71 11.78
CA GLY A 29 1.71 6.41 11.07
C GLY A 29 0.55 5.50 10.70
N GLY A 30 -0.45 6.08 10.03
CA GLY A 30 -1.61 5.37 9.51
C GLY A 30 -2.36 4.50 10.53
N ILE A 31 -2.93 3.40 10.02
CA ILE A 31 -3.82 2.52 10.78
C ILE A 31 -3.08 1.63 11.78
N LEU A 32 -1.80 1.32 11.54
CA LEU A 32 -1.00 0.52 12.46
C LEU A 32 -0.70 1.30 13.75
N LYS A 33 -0.46 2.61 13.66
CA LYS A 33 -0.31 3.47 14.84
C LYS A 33 -1.57 3.47 15.72
N GLN A 34 -2.75 3.32 15.12
CA GLN A 34 -4.01 3.30 15.89
C GLN A 34 -4.09 2.11 16.85
N LEU A 35 -3.23 1.10 16.73
CA LEU A 35 -3.14 0.00 17.68
C LEU A 35 -2.56 0.42 19.03
N GLU A 36 -1.88 1.57 19.11
CA GLU A 36 -1.40 2.14 20.39
C GLU A 36 -2.56 2.45 21.35
N GLN A 37 -3.79 2.59 20.84
CA GLN A 37 -5.00 2.73 21.67
C GLN A 37 -5.22 1.55 22.64
N PHE A 38 -4.62 0.39 22.34
CA PHE A 38 -4.68 -0.79 23.20
C PHE A 38 -3.60 -0.82 24.28
N ASP A 39 -2.64 0.11 24.28
CA ASP A 39 -1.66 0.21 25.36
C ASP A 39 -2.35 0.47 26.70
N GLY A 40 -2.01 -0.33 27.71
CA GLY A 40 -2.69 -0.32 29.01
C GLY A 40 -4.14 -0.82 28.99
N SER A 41 -4.69 -1.27 27.84
CA SER A 41 -6.01 -1.90 27.77
C SER A 41 -5.96 -3.39 28.15
N ILE A 42 -7.14 -3.97 28.39
CA ILE A 42 -7.29 -5.41 28.68
C ILE A 42 -7.33 -6.29 27.42
N ILE A 43 -7.30 -5.69 26.23
CA ILE A 43 -7.34 -6.37 24.93
C ILE A 43 -5.90 -6.70 24.56
N PRO A 44 -5.48 -7.98 24.63
CA PRO A 44 -4.13 -8.35 24.26
C PRO A 44 -4.00 -8.45 22.74
N ILE A 45 -2.91 -7.89 22.22
CA ILE A 45 -2.50 -8.11 20.83
C ILE A 45 -1.54 -9.29 20.80
N ILE A 46 -1.89 -10.33 20.07
CA ILE A 46 -1.17 -11.60 20.01
C ILE A 46 -0.64 -11.83 18.61
N GLN A 47 0.67 -12.06 18.50
CA GLN A 47 1.33 -12.27 17.22
C GLN A 47 2.00 -13.65 17.17
N PRO A 48 1.67 -14.53 16.21
CA PRO A 48 2.39 -15.79 16.05
C PRO A 48 3.86 -15.53 15.69
N ASP A 49 4.78 -16.31 16.26
CA ASP A 49 6.21 -16.19 15.98
C ASP A 49 6.55 -16.42 14.51
N VAL A 50 5.78 -17.26 13.81
CA VAL A 50 5.90 -17.47 12.36
C VAL A 50 5.59 -16.20 11.57
N VAL A 51 4.52 -15.48 11.91
CA VAL A 51 4.12 -14.21 11.27
C VAL A 51 5.15 -13.11 11.60
N HIS A 52 5.62 -13.05 12.85
CA HIS A 52 6.70 -12.14 13.24
C HIS A 52 7.98 -12.36 12.43
N ARG A 53 8.42 -13.62 12.29
CA ARG A 53 9.64 -13.97 11.52
C ARG A 53 9.49 -13.66 10.03
N GLU A 54 8.31 -13.88 9.48
CA GLU A 54 8.01 -13.50 8.10
C GLU A 54 8.10 -11.98 7.93
N GLY A 55 7.39 -11.21 8.76
CA GLY A 55 7.45 -9.75 8.74
C GLY A 55 8.87 -9.22 8.89
N LEU A 56 9.65 -9.78 9.82
CA LEU A 56 11.06 -9.42 10.02
C LEU A 56 11.90 -9.67 8.76
N ARG A 57 11.71 -10.81 8.09
CA ARG A 57 12.40 -11.13 6.83
C ARG A 57 12.07 -10.12 5.74
N HIS A 58 10.79 -9.79 5.56
CA HIS A 58 10.34 -8.86 4.53
C HIS A 58 10.85 -7.45 4.77
N LEU A 59 10.63 -6.91 5.98
CA LEU A 59 11.13 -5.58 6.34
C LEU A 59 12.65 -5.48 6.23
N THR A 60 13.39 -6.53 6.61
CA THR A 60 14.85 -6.58 6.43
C THR A 60 15.24 -6.47 4.95
N ALA A 61 14.53 -7.17 4.07
CA ALA A 61 14.82 -7.15 2.63
C ALA A 61 14.53 -5.77 2.03
N GLU A 62 13.41 -5.14 2.40
CA GLU A 62 13.03 -3.79 1.97
C GLU A 62 14.05 -2.74 2.44
N ILE A 63 14.45 -2.78 3.70
CA ILE A 63 15.51 -1.90 4.23
C ILE A 63 16.83 -2.13 3.48
N ASP A 64 17.24 -3.38 3.25
CA ASP A 64 18.49 -3.67 2.54
C ASP A 64 18.45 -3.16 1.08
N GLN A 65 17.32 -3.29 0.39
CA GLN A 65 17.11 -2.76 -0.96
C GLN A 65 17.22 -1.23 -0.96
N ASN A 66 16.51 -0.54 -0.06
CA ASN A 66 16.56 0.92 0.04
C ASN A 66 17.96 1.44 0.38
N LEU A 67 18.67 0.77 1.29
CA LEU A 67 20.06 1.10 1.60
C LEU A 67 20.99 0.88 0.39
N ARG A 68 20.76 -0.16 -0.43
CA ARG A 68 21.55 -0.38 -1.67
C ARG A 68 21.30 0.72 -2.69
N SER A 69 20.05 1.11 -2.91
CA SER A 69 19.68 2.19 -3.82
C SER A 69 20.31 3.51 -3.39
N ALA A 70 20.16 3.88 -2.11
CA ALA A 70 20.77 5.09 -1.55
C ALA A 70 22.30 5.11 -1.72
N ARG A 71 22.98 3.98 -1.47
CA ARG A 71 24.43 3.85 -1.68
C ARG A 71 24.81 4.04 -3.15
N SER A 72 24.03 3.48 -4.08
CA SER A 72 24.27 3.63 -5.51
C SER A 72 24.21 5.10 -5.94
N SER A 73 23.15 5.80 -5.53
CA SER A 73 22.95 7.23 -5.83
C SER A 73 24.04 8.10 -5.23
N LEU A 74 24.42 7.86 -3.97
CA LEU A 74 25.53 8.58 -3.32
C LEU A 74 26.87 8.35 -4.05
N LYS A 75 27.14 7.14 -4.52
CA LYS A 75 28.34 6.80 -5.30
C LYS A 75 28.33 7.48 -6.68
N ALA A 76 27.17 7.65 -7.30
CA ALA A 76 27.06 8.39 -8.55
C ALA A 76 27.38 9.88 -8.35
N LEU A 77 26.84 10.48 -7.28
CA LEU A 77 27.06 11.90 -6.93
C LEU A 77 28.51 12.22 -6.55
N SER A 78 29.23 11.29 -5.93
CA SER A 78 30.63 11.52 -5.51
C SER A 78 31.58 11.81 -6.67
N LYS A 79 31.23 11.40 -7.90
CA LYS A 79 31.98 11.74 -9.13
C LYS A 79 31.98 13.24 -9.44
N TYR A 80 30.91 13.94 -9.06
CA TYR A 80 30.68 15.36 -9.37
C TYR A 80 30.98 16.26 -8.17
N MET A 81 31.02 15.71 -6.96
CA MET A 81 31.42 16.43 -5.74
C MET A 81 32.59 15.74 -5.00
N PRO A 82 33.83 15.83 -5.52
CA PRO A 82 35.00 15.18 -4.92
C PRO A 82 35.33 15.70 -3.51
N SER A 83 34.94 16.93 -3.17
CA SER A 83 35.15 17.52 -1.84
C SER A 83 34.06 17.15 -0.82
N ALA A 84 32.93 16.57 -1.28
CA ALA A 84 31.92 15.93 -0.44
C ALA A 84 32.22 14.44 -0.22
N ALA A 85 33.43 13.98 -0.55
CA ALA A 85 33.97 12.65 -0.24
C ALA A 85 34.23 12.45 1.27
N THR A 86 33.31 12.90 2.11
CA THR A 86 33.09 12.39 3.47
C THR A 86 32.26 11.09 3.45
N SER A 87 32.03 10.50 2.26
CA SER A 87 31.15 9.34 2.05
C SER A 87 31.68 8.01 2.55
N ASP A 88 32.96 7.86 2.90
CA ASP A 88 33.47 6.57 3.40
C ASP A 88 32.88 6.22 4.78
N HIS A 89 32.77 7.19 5.69
CA HIS A 89 32.16 6.94 7.00
C HIS A 89 30.64 6.72 6.95
N PHE A 90 29.92 7.43 6.06
CA PHE A 90 28.47 7.24 5.93
C PHE A 90 28.16 5.93 5.21
N SER A 91 28.90 5.60 4.14
CA SER A 91 28.74 4.32 3.44
C SER A 91 29.16 3.11 4.29
N GLU A 92 30.22 3.22 5.12
CA GLU A 92 30.58 2.20 6.12
C GLU A 92 29.52 2.06 7.22
N LYS A 93 28.95 3.16 7.73
CA LYS A 93 27.91 3.10 8.77
C LYS A 93 26.61 2.48 8.25
N LEU A 94 26.33 2.63 6.95
CA LEU A 94 25.26 1.90 6.29
C LEU A 94 25.65 0.44 6.00
N SER A 95 26.91 0.02 6.05
CA SER A 95 27.35 -1.26 5.50
C SER A 95 27.05 -2.46 6.42
N SER A 96 25.97 -3.19 6.11
CA SER A 96 25.84 -4.67 6.17
C SER A 96 24.37 -5.08 6.28
N THR A 97 24.05 -6.29 5.82
CA THR A 97 22.75 -6.95 6.09
C THR A 97 22.47 -7.04 7.60
N VAL A 98 23.51 -7.03 8.45
CA VAL A 98 23.39 -6.98 9.90
C VAL A 98 22.70 -5.68 10.35
N VAL A 99 23.03 -4.55 9.73
CA VAL A 99 22.39 -3.26 10.02
C VAL A 99 20.91 -3.27 9.61
N ALA A 100 20.58 -3.78 8.43
CA ALA A 100 19.19 -3.88 7.98
C ALA A 100 18.33 -4.77 8.90
N SER A 101 18.87 -5.94 9.27
CA SER A 101 18.19 -6.86 10.19
C SER A 101 18.04 -6.28 11.59
N GLN A 102 19.05 -5.55 12.08
CA GLN A 102 18.97 -4.85 13.36
C GLN A 102 17.92 -3.74 13.33
N MET A 103 17.90 -2.89 12.31
CA MET A 103 16.88 -1.84 12.15
C MET A 103 15.46 -2.42 12.11
N ALA A 104 15.24 -3.49 11.32
CA ALA A 104 13.95 -4.16 11.27
C ALA A 104 13.55 -4.72 12.65
N THR A 105 14.49 -5.33 13.37
CA THR A 105 14.27 -5.86 14.72
C THR A 105 13.88 -4.75 15.70
N GLU A 106 14.63 -3.64 15.71
CA GLU A 106 14.35 -2.49 16.56
C GLU A 106 12.98 -1.88 16.27
N ARG A 107 12.60 -1.75 14.99
CA ARG A 107 11.26 -1.27 14.61
C ARG A 107 10.14 -2.16 15.12
N PHE A 108 10.25 -3.48 14.95
CA PHE A 108 9.25 -4.42 15.49
C PHE A 108 9.20 -4.41 17.02
N GLN A 109 10.34 -4.32 17.69
CA GLN A 109 10.40 -4.25 19.16
C GLN A 109 9.73 -2.99 19.69
N SER A 110 10.02 -1.83 19.11
CA SER A 110 9.36 -0.57 19.46
C SER A 110 7.87 -0.65 19.22
N PHE A 111 7.45 -1.12 18.04
CA PHE A 111 6.04 -1.27 17.71
C PHE A 111 5.30 -2.18 18.68
N TYR A 112 5.80 -3.39 18.94
CA TYR A 112 5.16 -4.31 19.89
C TYR A 112 5.15 -3.78 21.32
N SER A 113 6.17 -3.01 21.72
CA SER A 113 6.18 -2.35 23.02
C SER A 113 5.10 -1.27 23.11
N ASN A 114 4.91 -0.46 22.08
CA ASN A 114 3.95 0.64 22.06
C ASN A 114 2.49 0.16 22.06
N ILE A 115 2.23 -1.04 21.53
CA ILE A 115 0.87 -1.60 21.46
C ILE A 115 0.66 -2.72 22.50
N ASN A 116 1.64 -2.95 23.38
CA ASN A 116 1.66 -4.05 24.35
C ASN A 116 1.39 -5.44 23.73
N ALA A 117 1.93 -5.69 22.53
CA ALA A 117 1.77 -6.96 21.83
C ALA A 117 2.69 -8.05 22.38
N GLN A 118 2.20 -9.29 22.33
CA GLN A 118 2.92 -10.48 22.75
C GLN A 118 3.14 -11.43 21.59
N VAL A 119 4.40 -11.83 21.38
CA VAL A 119 4.74 -12.87 20.40
C VAL A 119 4.59 -14.24 21.04
N ILE A 120 3.74 -15.09 20.47
CA ILE A 120 3.51 -16.46 20.95
C ILE A 120 4.24 -17.48 20.06
N SER A 121 4.79 -18.52 20.68
CA SER A 121 5.52 -19.56 19.95
C SER A 121 4.57 -20.65 19.45
N ALA A 122 4.83 -21.14 18.23
CA ALA A 122 4.21 -22.36 17.68
C ALA A 122 4.52 -23.66 18.45
N SER A 123 5.29 -23.61 19.54
CA SER A 123 5.66 -24.79 20.34
C SER A 123 4.49 -25.65 20.85
N LYS A 124 3.30 -25.07 20.98
CA LYS A 124 2.09 -25.77 21.42
C LYS A 124 1.23 -26.34 20.28
N VAL A 125 1.60 -26.07 19.03
CA VAL A 125 0.86 -26.59 17.87
C VAL A 125 0.94 -28.11 17.82
N ASN A 126 -0.22 -28.77 17.71
CA ASN A 126 -0.28 -30.20 17.55
C ASN A 126 0.12 -30.59 16.13
N VAL A 127 1.29 -31.21 15.99
CA VAL A 127 1.81 -31.63 14.69
C VAL A 127 0.88 -32.63 13.99
N ASN A 128 0.19 -33.51 14.73
CA ASN A 128 -0.73 -34.46 14.11
C ASN A 128 -1.91 -33.73 13.46
N GLU A 129 -2.47 -32.74 14.16
CA GLU A 129 -3.56 -31.90 13.64
C GLU A 129 -3.12 -31.10 12.41
N LEU A 130 -1.94 -30.48 12.47
CA LEU A 130 -1.35 -29.79 11.31
C LEU A 130 -1.20 -30.72 10.09
N MET A 131 -0.73 -31.96 10.31
CA MET A 131 -0.58 -32.94 9.24
C MET A 131 -1.94 -33.42 8.72
N ASP A 132 -2.95 -33.55 9.58
CA ASP A 132 -4.31 -33.90 9.19
C ASP A 132 -4.93 -32.80 8.32
N LEU A 133 -4.76 -31.51 8.67
CA LEU A 133 -5.20 -30.40 7.82
C LEU A 133 -4.55 -30.48 6.43
N TYR A 134 -3.23 -30.70 6.37
CA TYR A 134 -2.48 -30.80 5.13
C TYR A 134 -2.91 -31.98 4.23
N PHE A 135 -2.99 -33.20 4.80
CA PHE A 135 -3.31 -34.40 4.03
C PHE A 135 -4.78 -34.43 3.58
N ASN A 136 -5.69 -33.91 4.40
CA ASN A 136 -7.10 -33.85 4.06
C ASN A 136 -7.46 -32.62 3.21
N THR A 137 -6.51 -31.70 2.96
CA THR A 137 -6.76 -30.45 2.20
C THR A 137 -7.86 -29.62 2.86
N LEU A 138 -7.79 -29.53 4.18
CA LEU A 138 -8.65 -28.65 4.96
C LEU A 138 -8.02 -27.26 5.02
N PRO A 139 -8.82 -26.20 5.17
CA PRO A 139 -8.31 -24.86 5.38
C PRO A 139 -7.21 -24.83 6.48
N PRO A 140 -6.21 -23.94 6.38
CA PRO A 140 -6.00 -22.96 5.31
C PRO A 140 -5.41 -23.54 4.02
N PHE A 141 -5.24 -24.87 3.90
CA PHE A 141 -4.60 -25.45 2.71
C PHE A 141 -5.52 -25.46 1.47
N GLU A 142 -5.17 -24.72 0.42
CA GLU A 142 -5.92 -24.61 -0.83
C GLU A 142 -5.20 -25.29 -2.01
N ASN A 143 -5.97 -26.02 -2.85
CA ASN A 143 -5.50 -26.67 -4.09
C ASN A 143 -4.20 -27.49 -3.93
N LYS A 144 -3.53 -27.93 -5.01
CA LYS A 144 -2.32 -28.80 -4.90
C LYS A 144 -0.99 -28.08 -5.16
N ALA A 145 -1.00 -26.93 -5.84
CA ALA A 145 0.22 -26.24 -6.27
C ALA A 145 0.85 -25.40 -5.16
N GLU A 146 0.02 -24.79 -4.30
CA GLU A 146 0.44 -23.81 -3.28
C GLU A 146 0.46 -24.37 -1.85
N LYS A 147 0.14 -25.65 -1.66
CA LYS A 147 0.10 -26.32 -0.35
C LYS A 147 1.32 -26.15 0.55
N LYS A 148 2.50 -25.94 -0.05
CA LYS A 148 3.75 -25.80 0.73
C LYS A 148 3.94 -24.39 1.27
N SER A 149 3.40 -23.38 0.60
CA SER A 149 3.46 -21.98 1.06
C SER A 149 2.49 -21.68 2.20
N GLU A 150 1.50 -22.54 2.45
CA GLU A 150 0.44 -22.34 3.45
C GLU A 150 0.75 -22.97 4.83
N PHE A 151 1.89 -23.66 4.98
CA PHE A 151 2.31 -24.18 6.29
C PHE A 151 2.49 -23.07 7.34
N PRO A 152 3.13 -21.93 7.03
CA PRO A 152 3.18 -20.78 7.92
C PRO A 152 1.79 -20.34 8.41
N ASP A 153 0.80 -20.26 7.51
CA ASP A 153 -0.57 -19.86 7.83
C ASP A 153 -1.26 -20.88 8.75
N ALA A 154 -1.14 -22.17 8.42
CA ALA A 154 -1.69 -23.24 9.25
C ALA A 154 -1.08 -23.24 10.66
N ILE A 155 0.23 -23.03 10.76
CA ILE A 155 0.92 -22.91 12.04
C ILE A 155 0.46 -21.66 12.80
N ALA A 156 0.26 -20.54 12.11
CA ALA A 156 -0.23 -19.30 12.71
C ALA A 156 -1.63 -19.50 13.31
N LEU A 157 -2.58 -19.98 12.50
CA LEU A 157 -3.98 -20.20 12.91
C LEU A 157 -4.09 -21.20 14.08
N LEU A 158 -3.39 -22.33 14.02
CA LEU A 158 -3.37 -23.29 15.12
C LEU A 158 -2.76 -22.70 16.40
N SER A 159 -1.73 -21.86 16.28
CA SER A 159 -1.13 -21.19 17.44
C SER A 159 -2.11 -20.19 18.08
N LEU A 160 -2.81 -19.43 17.25
CA LEU A 160 -3.82 -18.46 17.70
C LEU A 160 -5.00 -19.16 18.37
N GLU A 161 -5.51 -20.24 17.78
CA GLU A 161 -6.63 -20.99 18.33
C GLU A 161 -6.28 -21.69 19.64
N CYS A 162 -5.07 -22.25 19.74
CA CYS A 162 -4.55 -22.79 20.99
C CYS A 162 -4.46 -21.71 22.08
N TRP A 163 -3.93 -20.54 21.76
CA TRP A 163 -3.86 -19.44 22.72
C TRP A 163 -5.25 -18.95 23.13
N ALA A 164 -6.15 -18.77 22.16
CA ALA A 164 -7.52 -18.27 22.38
C ALA A 164 -8.31 -19.21 23.30
N SER A 165 -8.26 -20.51 23.04
CA SER A 165 -8.90 -21.53 23.87
C SER A 165 -8.31 -21.67 25.27
N GLU A 166 -6.99 -21.55 25.42
CA GLU A 166 -6.33 -21.58 26.74
C GLU A 166 -6.69 -20.37 27.62
N ASN A 167 -6.99 -19.22 27.00
CA ASN A 167 -7.27 -17.97 27.70
C ASN A 167 -8.78 -17.62 27.74
N ASP A 168 -9.63 -18.50 27.22
CA ASP A 168 -11.09 -18.32 27.13
C ASP A 168 -11.48 -16.98 26.48
N LYS A 169 -10.80 -16.65 25.38
CA LYS A 169 -10.98 -15.40 24.63
C LYS A 169 -11.23 -15.68 23.17
N VAL A 170 -12.30 -15.10 22.61
CA VAL A 170 -12.46 -15.00 21.16
C VAL A 170 -11.39 -14.06 20.61
N MET A 171 -10.79 -14.40 19.49
CA MET A 171 -9.76 -13.61 18.85
C MET A 171 -10.25 -13.06 17.53
N VAL A 172 -10.19 -11.73 17.38
CA VAL A 172 -10.33 -11.07 16.09
C VAL A 172 -9.00 -11.18 15.35
N VAL A 173 -9.04 -11.74 14.15
CA VAL A 173 -7.86 -11.95 13.32
C VAL A 173 -8.03 -11.16 12.04
N VAL A 174 -7.05 -10.32 11.71
CA VAL A 174 -7.12 -9.49 10.49
C VAL A 174 -6.27 -10.13 9.41
N SER A 175 -6.91 -10.58 8.33
CA SER A 175 -6.24 -11.15 7.15
C SER A 175 -7.12 -11.01 5.91
N LYS A 176 -6.55 -10.68 4.76
CA LYS A 176 -7.26 -10.73 3.45
C LYS A 176 -7.27 -12.13 2.83
N ASP A 177 -6.56 -13.08 3.44
CA ASP A 177 -6.36 -14.42 2.90
C ASP A 177 -7.63 -15.28 2.99
N LYS A 178 -8.01 -15.92 1.88
CA LYS A 178 -9.23 -16.74 1.80
C LYS A 178 -9.14 -18.04 2.59
N GLY A 179 -7.94 -18.60 2.74
CA GLY A 179 -7.66 -19.76 3.56
C GLY A 179 -7.89 -19.47 5.04
N TRP A 180 -7.50 -18.29 5.51
CA TRP A 180 -7.77 -17.84 6.89
C TRP A 180 -9.26 -17.68 7.16
N HIS A 181 -10.01 -17.02 6.26
CA HIS A 181 -11.46 -16.91 6.41
C HIS A 181 -12.16 -18.27 6.35
N SER A 182 -11.68 -19.17 5.49
CA SER A 182 -12.26 -20.51 5.35
C SER A 182 -12.02 -21.36 6.60
N TYR A 183 -10.85 -21.24 7.22
CA TYR A 183 -10.53 -21.89 8.49
C TYR A 183 -11.43 -21.40 9.63
N ALA A 184 -11.60 -20.08 9.75
CA ALA A 184 -12.34 -19.48 10.85
C ALA A 184 -13.86 -19.78 10.84
N LYS A 185 -14.44 -20.20 9.70
CA LYS A 185 -15.87 -20.57 9.63
C LYS A 185 -16.27 -21.69 10.59
N ASP A 186 -15.37 -22.63 10.80
CA ASP A 186 -15.59 -23.79 11.67
C ASP A 186 -14.98 -23.59 13.08
N SER A 187 -14.27 -22.48 13.31
CA SER A 187 -13.67 -22.16 14.61
C SER A 187 -14.66 -21.48 15.54
N GLN A 188 -14.62 -21.85 16.82
CA GLN A 188 -15.36 -21.17 17.89
C GLN A 188 -14.55 -20.03 18.52
N TRP A 189 -13.26 -19.95 18.19
CA TRP A 189 -12.29 -19.07 18.85
C TRP A 189 -11.80 -17.95 17.95
N LEU A 190 -11.75 -18.16 16.63
CA LEU A 190 -11.22 -17.19 15.68
C LEU A 190 -12.34 -16.53 14.88
N HIS A 191 -12.35 -15.21 14.88
CA HIS A 191 -13.20 -14.38 14.04
C HIS A 191 -12.32 -13.60 13.06
N VAL A 192 -12.29 -14.03 11.79
CA VAL A 192 -11.44 -13.40 10.78
C VAL A 192 -12.20 -12.28 10.06
N VAL A 193 -11.57 -11.12 9.98
CA VAL A 193 -12.03 -9.96 9.22
C VAL A 193 -10.95 -9.52 8.23
N SER A 194 -11.37 -8.96 7.09
CA SER A 194 -10.42 -8.64 6.01
C SER A 194 -9.64 -7.35 6.24
N GLU A 195 -10.15 -6.45 7.09
CA GLU A 195 -9.72 -5.06 7.14
C GLU A 195 -9.49 -4.58 8.58
N LEU A 196 -8.32 -3.99 8.82
CA LEU A 196 -7.94 -3.52 10.15
C LEU A 196 -8.87 -2.41 10.68
N PRO A 197 -9.31 -1.41 9.89
CA PRO A 197 -10.28 -0.42 10.38
C PRO A 197 -11.58 -1.05 10.87
N HIS A 198 -12.06 -2.08 10.19
CA HIS A 198 -13.25 -2.81 10.61
C HIS A 198 -12.99 -3.58 11.91
N ALA A 199 -11.84 -4.28 12.01
CA ALA A 199 -11.44 -4.96 13.24
C ALA A 199 -11.40 -4.02 14.44
N LEU A 200 -10.82 -2.82 14.29
CA LEU A 200 -10.73 -1.82 15.36
C LEU A 200 -12.11 -1.32 15.79
N SER A 201 -13.04 -1.16 14.84
CA SER A 201 -14.42 -0.76 15.14
C SER A 201 -15.17 -1.76 16.01
N LEU A 202 -14.82 -3.05 15.95
CA LEU A 202 -15.40 -4.10 16.79
C LEU A 202 -15.06 -3.93 18.28
N PHE A 203 -13.95 -3.26 18.60
CA PHE A 203 -13.53 -2.99 19.98
C PHE A 203 -14.08 -1.66 20.53
N GLN A 204 -14.82 -0.91 19.71
CA GLN A 204 -15.39 0.37 20.13
C GLN A 204 -16.80 0.16 20.72
N PRO A 205 -17.21 0.95 21.73
CA PRO A 205 -18.57 0.84 22.26
C PRO A 205 -19.62 1.17 21.19
N HIS A 206 -20.39 0.18 20.75
CA HIS A 206 -21.39 0.35 19.66
C HIS A 206 -22.35 1.51 19.90
N THR A 207 -22.79 1.72 21.15
CA THR A 207 -23.68 2.84 21.50
C THR A 207 -23.04 4.21 21.32
N LYS A 208 -21.71 4.34 21.44
CA LYS A 208 -20.97 5.58 21.14
C LYS A 208 -20.79 5.74 19.63
N ILE A 209 -20.43 4.66 18.93
CA ILE A 209 -20.24 4.63 17.47
C ILE A 209 -21.51 5.12 16.74
N THR A 210 -22.66 4.50 17.01
CA THR A 210 -23.91 4.81 16.30
C THR A 210 -24.28 6.28 16.47
N LYS A 211 -24.17 6.83 17.68
CA LYS A 211 -24.49 8.24 17.96
C LYS A 211 -23.55 9.20 17.23
N ILE A 212 -22.26 8.88 17.14
CA ILE A 212 -21.28 9.72 16.44
C ILE A 212 -21.56 9.69 14.94
N ILE A 213 -21.78 8.51 14.34
CA ILE A 213 -22.10 8.39 12.92
C ILE A 213 -23.41 9.13 12.60
N GLU A 214 -24.48 8.90 13.35
CA GLU A 214 -25.76 9.60 13.18
C GLU A 214 -25.60 11.11 13.24
N ARG A 215 -24.76 11.61 14.15
CA ARG A 215 -24.49 13.03 14.29
C ARG A 215 -23.69 13.59 13.11
N LEU A 216 -22.61 12.93 12.71
CA LEU A 216 -21.78 13.31 11.55
C LEU A 216 -22.57 13.28 10.23
N ARG A 217 -23.60 12.43 10.15
CA ARG A 217 -24.57 12.46 9.05
C ARG A 217 -25.50 13.66 9.17
N LYS A 218 -26.08 13.88 10.36
CA LYS A 218 -27.06 14.96 10.59
C LYS A 218 -26.49 16.36 10.39
N ASP A 219 -25.21 16.58 10.67
CA ASP A 219 -24.56 17.88 10.48
C ASP A 219 -23.96 18.06 9.08
N GLY A 220 -24.20 17.12 8.16
CA GLY A 220 -23.78 17.18 6.77
C GLY A 220 -22.29 16.89 6.54
N THR A 221 -21.56 16.50 7.59
CA THR A 221 -20.10 16.28 7.50
C THR A 221 -19.76 15.12 6.58
N LEU A 222 -20.59 14.07 6.57
CA LEU A 222 -20.41 12.88 5.73
C LEU A 222 -21.13 12.98 4.38
N GLU A 223 -21.61 14.17 3.98
CA GLU A 223 -22.19 14.36 2.65
C GLU A 223 -21.08 14.43 1.59
N ASN A 224 -21.31 13.78 0.45
CA ASN A 224 -20.40 13.76 -0.72
C ASN A 224 -20.32 15.11 -1.47
N SER A 225 -20.63 16.22 -0.80
CA SER A 225 -20.58 17.59 -1.31
C SER A 225 -20.20 18.61 -0.24
N GLY A 226 -19.85 18.15 0.97
CA GLY A 226 -19.49 19.02 2.10
C GLY A 226 -18.01 19.44 2.10
N PRO A 227 -17.62 20.35 3.02
CA PRO A 227 -16.22 20.78 3.16
C PRO A 227 -15.24 19.65 3.49
N LEU A 228 -15.70 18.61 4.19
CA LEU A 228 -14.88 17.43 4.47
C LEU A 228 -14.59 16.66 3.18
N TYR A 229 -15.59 16.49 2.32
CA TYR A 229 -15.44 15.81 1.03
C TYR A 229 -14.43 16.52 0.12
N GLU A 230 -14.45 17.86 0.06
CA GLU A 230 -13.43 18.63 -0.67
C GLU A 230 -12.02 18.41 -0.11
N LYS A 231 -11.87 18.38 1.23
CA LYS A 231 -10.59 18.07 1.86
C LYS A 231 -10.11 16.65 1.55
N ILE A 232 -11.01 15.68 1.48
CA ILE A 232 -10.69 14.29 1.09
C ILE A 232 -10.14 14.29 -0.35
N ILE A 233 -10.79 14.97 -1.29
CA ILE A 233 -10.31 15.07 -2.68
C ILE A 233 -8.89 15.66 -2.73
N ILE A 234 -8.65 16.76 -1.99
CA ILE A 234 -7.32 17.37 -1.93
C ILE A 234 -6.29 16.41 -1.35
N ALA A 235 -6.64 15.69 -0.28
CA ALA A 235 -5.75 14.71 0.34
C ALA A 235 -5.43 13.55 -0.62
N LEU A 236 -6.43 13.00 -1.32
CA LEU A 236 -6.26 11.94 -2.33
C LEU A 236 -5.40 12.41 -3.50
N SER A 237 -5.64 13.62 -4.00
CA SER A 237 -4.85 14.21 -5.09
C SER A 237 -3.40 14.42 -4.69
N ASN A 238 -3.15 14.95 -3.49
CA ASN A 238 -1.80 15.14 -2.98
C ASN A 238 -1.10 13.80 -2.73
N ALA A 239 -1.80 12.82 -2.16
CA ALA A 239 -1.24 11.48 -1.95
C ALA A 239 -0.82 10.86 -3.28
N THR A 240 -1.72 10.86 -4.27
CA THR A 240 -1.48 10.33 -5.62
C THR A 240 -0.28 10.98 -6.30
N ALA A 241 -0.17 12.31 -6.26
CA ALA A 241 0.91 13.04 -6.91
C ALA A 241 2.30 12.79 -6.28
N ASN A 242 2.35 12.31 -5.03
CA ASN A 242 3.60 12.03 -4.32
C ASN A 242 3.97 10.53 -4.30
N MET A 243 3.23 9.67 -5.01
CA MET A 243 3.53 8.25 -5.08
C MET A 243 4.71 7.97 -6.02
N GLU A 244 5.52 6.97 -5.66
CA GLU A 244 6.64 6.47 -6.47
C GLU A 244 6.49 4.96 -6.71
N PRO A 245 5.52 4.52 -7.54
CA PRO A 245 5.31 3.11 -7.85
C PRO A 245 6.47 2.56 -8.70
N GLU A 246 6.73 1.25 -8.59
CA GLU A 246 7.68 0.59 -9.47
C GLU A 246 7.07 0.41 -10.88
N ILE A 247 7.73 0.96 -11.90
CA ILE A 247 7.28 0.87 -13.29
C ILE A 247 7.67 -0.46 -13.91
N GLN A 248 6.68 -1.12 -14.51
CA GLN A 248 6.85 -2.34 -15.29
C GLN A 248 6.34 -2.09 -16.72
N ALA A 249 7.09 -2.58 -17.70
CA ALA A 249 6.69 -2.56 -19.09
C ALA A 249 7.39 -3.69 -19.86
N ASN A 250 6.81 -4.09 -20.98
CA ASN A 250 7.38 -5.07 -21.90
C ASN A 250 7.84 -4.37 -23.18
N SER A 251 9.08 -4.63 -23.59
CA SER A 251 9.59 -4.13 -24.88
C SER A 251 10.55 -5.13 -25.51
N PHE A 252 10.62 -5.13 -26.85
CA PHE A 252 11.65 -5.85 -27.60
C PHE A 252 13.03 -5.22 -27.46
N HIS A 253 13.09 -3.95 -27.07
CA HIS A 253 14.32 -3.19 -26.87
C HIS A 253 14.58 -2.97 -25.37
N HIS A 254 15.83 -2.64 -25.03
CA HIS A 254 16.10 -2.17 -23.68
C HIS A 254 15.42 -0.81 -23.50
N TYR A 255 14.75 -0.59 -22.37
CA TYR A 255 14.10 0.67 -22.08
C TYR A 255 14.58 1.22 -20.74
N GLU A 256 14.61 2.54 -20.68
CA GLU A 256 14.65 3.33 -19.44
C GLU A 256 13.40 4.20 -19.43
N TYR A 257 12.87 4.53 -18.25
CA TYR A 257 11.76 5.46 -18.13
C TYR A 257 12.19 6.70 -17.35
N ASP A 258 11.56 7.82 -17.65
CA ASP A 258 11.71 9.08 -16.91
C ASP A 258 10.36 9.83 -16.89
N ASP A 259 10.31 10.94 -16.13
CA ASP A 259 9.16 11.84 -16.07
C ASP A 259 7.82 11.15 -15.73
N LEU A 260 7.82 10.24 -14.75
CA LEU A 260 6.57 9.66 -14.24
C LEU A 260 5.70 10.75 -13.61
N GLN A 261 4.49 10.90 -14.11
CA GLN A 261 3.46 11.79 -13.57
C GLN A 261 2.21 10.99 -13.23
N LEU A 262 1.71 11.19 -12.01
CA LEU A 262 0.48 10.57 -11.53
C LEU A 262 -0.55 11.66 -11.26
N GLU A 263 -1.67 11.57 -11.98
CA GLU A 263 -2.78 12.50 -11.86
C GLU A 263 -3.99 11.79 -11.25
N TYR A 264 -4.50 12.35 -10.16
CA TYR A 264 -5.79 11.95 -9.62
C TYR A 264 -6.90 12.33 -10.61
N VAL A 265 -7.75 11.35 -10.96
CA VAL A 265 -8.87 11.54 -11.89
C VAL A 265 -10.20 11.58 -11.14
N ASP A 266 -10.49 10.51 -10.40
CA ASP A 266 -11.74 10.32 -9.68
C ASP A 266 -11.58 9.34 -8.51
N HIS A 267 -12.60 9.21 -7.66
CA HIS A 267 -12.64 8.17 -6.63
C HIS A 267 -14.07 7.69 -6.36
N GLN A 268 -14.17 6.46 -5.85
CA GLN A 268 -15.40 5.90 -5.31
C GLN A 268 -15.21 5.61 -3.82
N LEU A 269 -16.03 6.22 -2.98
CA LEU A 269 -16.06 5.89 -1.56
C LEU A 269 -16.93 4.66 -1.32
N ALA A 270 -16.51 3.80 -0.39
CA ALA A 270 -17.27 2.61 -0.03
C ALA A 270 -18.62 2.98 0.59
N LEU A 271 -19.68 2.30 0.13
CA LEU A 271 -21.04 2.49 0.62
C LEU A 271 -21.53 1.25 1.37
N ALA A 272 -22.38 1.46 2.37
CA ALA A 272 -23.06 0.41 3.09
C ALA A 272 -24.10 -0.26 2.18
N SER A 273 -24.09 -1.60 2.14
CA SER A 273 -24.86 -2.39 1.17
C SER A 273 -26.39 -2.26 1.32
N ASP A 274 -26.84 -1.85 2.51
CA ASP A 274 -28.23 -1.78 2.93
C ASP A 274 -28.82 -0.37 2.83
N THR A 275 -28.01 0.67 3.05
CA THR A 275 -28.48 2.07 3.07
C THR A 275 -28.00 2.93 1.91
N ASP A 276 -27.02 2.46 1.10
CA ASP A 276 -26.32 3.25 0.07
C ASP A 276 -25.63 4.52 0.65
N GLU A 277 -25.47 4.56 1.98
CA GLU A 277 -24.77 5.63 2.68
C GLU A 277 -23.29 5.32 2.78
N LEU A 278 -22.47 6.35 2.99
CA LEU A 278 -21.04 6.19 3.23
C LEU A 278 -20.76 5.18 4.35
N LEU A 279 -19.94 4.17 4.02
CA LEU A 279 -19.47 3.16 4.96
C LEU A 279 -18.32 3.75 5.77
N VAL A 280 -18.60 4.05 7.04
CA VAL A 280 -17.64 4.65 7.96
C VAL A 280 -17.27 3.65 9.05
N ASN A 281 -15.98 3.38 9.19
CA ASN A 281 -15.45 2.61 10.30
C ASN A 281 -14.95 3.57 11.37
N ILE A 282 -15.44 3.44 12.60
CA ILE A 282 -14.84 4.14 13.73
C ILE A 282 -13.58 3.38 14.14
N VAL A 283 -12.43 4.02 14.01
CA VAL A 283 -11.12 3.40 14.27
C VAL A 283 -10.70 3.60 15.73
N SER A 284 -10.95 4.78 16.29
CA SER A 284 -10.69 5.10 17.69
C SER A 284 -11.63 6.22 18.16
N ILE A 285 -12.11 6.14 19.40
CA ILE A 285 -12.81 7.24 20.08
C ILE A 285 -12.23 7.39 21.48
N GLU A 286 -11.62 8.54 21.73
CA GLU A 286 -11.16 8.97 23.05
C GLU A 286 -11.94 10.22 23.51
N ASP A 287 -11.68 10.69 24.73
CA ASP A 287 -12.38 11.86 25.28
C ASP A 287 -12.12 13.15 24.47
N ASN A 288 -10.94 13.27 23.85
CA ASN A 288 -10.48 14.50 23.16
C ASN A 288 -10.17 14.31 21.66
N SER A 289 -10.36 13.10 21.13
CA SER A 289 -10.07 12.78 19.74
C SER A 289 -10.98 11.65 19.23
N ALA A 290 -11.20 11.64 17.93
CA ALA A 290 -11.81 10.51 17.25
C ALA A 290 -11.11 10.31 15.90
N VAL A 291 -10.96 9.06 15.50
CA VAL A 291 -10.43 8.68 14.19
C VAL A 291 -11.47 7.84 13.49
N ILE A 292 -11.81 8.23 12.27
CA ILE A 292 -12.68 7.45 11.40
C ILE A 292 -11.90 7.02 10.16
N GLY A 293 -12.21 5.84 9.64
CA GLY A 293 -11.66 5.30 8.42
C GLY A 293 -12.74 5.12 7.36
N ILE A 294 -12.45 5.58 6.14
CA ILE A 294 -13.30 5.42 4.96
C ILE A 294 -12.47 4.72 3.89
N LYS A 295 -13.05 3.74 3.22
CA LYS A 295 -12.42 3.10 2.06
C LYS A 295 -12.70 3.87 0.79
N ALA A 296 -11.68 4.03 -0.04
CA ALA A 296 -11.80 4.63 -1.36
C ALA A 296 -11.12 3.75 -2.42
N LEU A 297 -11.74 3.67 -3.59
CA LEU A 297 -11.13 3.18 -4.81
C LEU A 297 -10.79 4.41 -5.66
N VAL A 298 -9.50 4.72 -5.81
CA VAL A 298 -9.03 5.93 -6.50
C VAL A 298 -8.62 5.57 -7.92
N THR A 299 -9.05 6.38 -8.88
CA THR A 299 -8.67 6.30 -10.29
C THR A 299 -7.56 7.28 -10.58
N VAL A 300 -6.48 6.77 -11.18
CA VAL A 300 -5.25 7.51 -11.47
C VAL A 300 -4.94 7.39 -12.95
N HIS A 301 -4.62 8.53 -13.56
CA HIS A 301 -4.00 8.57 -14.88
C HIS A 301 -2.49 8.72 -14.69
N ALA A 302 -1.73 7.75 -15.19
CA ALA A 302 -0.28 7.72 -15.09
C ALA A 302 0.32 7.94 -16.48
N THR A 303 1.27 8.86 -16.58
CA THR A 303 2.02 9.14 -17.81
C THR A 303 3.50 8.99 -17.53
N ALA A 304 4.24 8.35 -18.43
CA ALA A 304 5.69 8.22 -18.35
C ALA A 304 6.33 8.27 -19.74
N SER A 305 7.55 8.81 -19.79
CA SER A 305 8.37 8.83 -20.99
C SER A 305 9.30 7.63 -21.02
N PHE A 306 9.19 6.78 -22.04
CA PHE A 306 10.04 5.63 -22.24
C PHE A 306 11.07 5.92 -23.33
N ASN A 307 12.35 5.67 -23.03
CA ASN A 307 13.46 5.81 -23.96
C ASN A 307 14.04 4.44 -24.29
N PHE A 308 14.18 4.13 -25.57
CA PHE A 308 14.61 2.80 -26.02
C PHE A 308 16.05 2.82 -26.52
N SER A 309 16.74 1.71 -26.31
CA SER A 309 18.08 1.49 -26.85
C SER A 309 18.34 0.03 -27.21
N GLN A 310 19.31 -0.18 -28.09
CA GLN A 310 19.79 -1.51 -28.47
C GLN A 310 21.32 -1.53 -28.45
N TYR A 311 21.86 -2.64 -27.92
CA TYR A 311 23.30 -2.83 -27.85
C TYR A 311 23.89 -3.11 -29.24
N ASP A 312 24.86 -2.29 -29.66
CA ASP A 312 25.67 -2.53 -30.85
C ASP A 312 26.96 -3.27 -30.49
N SER A 313 27.09 -4.49 -31.00
CA SER A 313 28.26 -5.34 -30.80
C SER A 313 29.54 -4.87 -31.51
N ILE A 314 29.43 -3.97 -32.49
CA ILE A 314 30.58 -3.43 -33.25
C ILE A 314 31.30 -2.37 -32.41
N ASP A 315 30.55 -1.34 -31.99
CA ASP A 315 31.10 -0.22 -31.23
C ASP A 315 31.06 -0.45 -29.70
N LYS A 316 30.39 -1.53 -29.27
CA LYS A 316 30.21 -1.94 -27.86
C LYS A 316 29.41 -0.95 -27.00
N ASP A 317 28.59 -0.12 -27.64
CA ASP A 317 27.76 0.90 -26.98
C ASP A 317 26.27 0.67 -27.28
N TYR A 318 25.41 1.32 -26.51
CA TYR A 318 23.96 1.33 -26.75
C TYR A 318 23.60 2.47 -27.72
N VAL A 319 22.84 2.14 -28.76
CA VAL A 319 22.30 3.11 -29.70
C VAL A 319 20.86 3.43 -29.31
N SER A 320 20.55 4.72 -29.14
CA SER A 320 19.18 5.17 -28.87
C SER A 320 18.29 4.90 -30.09
N LEU A 321 17.09 4.41 -29.83
CA LEU A 321 16.08 4.05 -30.82
C LEU A 321 14.88 5.01 -30.82
N GLY A 322 14.97 6.13 -30.11
CA GLY A 322 13.87 7.06 -29.88
C GLY A 322 13.13 6.77 -28.56
N GLY A 323 12.06 7.52 -28.33
CA GLY A 323 11.22 7.39 -27.14
C GLY A 323 9.74 7.48 -27.46
N VAL A 324 8.92 7.14 -26.47
CA VAL A 324 7.46 7.26 -26.55
C VAL A 324 6.93 7.75 -25.21
N GLU A 325 5.96 8.65 -25.25
CA GLU A 325 5.14 8.97 -24.08
C GLU A 325 4.00 7.96 -24.04
N ALA A 326 3.94 7.17 -22.96
CA ALA A 326 2.87 6.23 -22.74
C ALA A 326 2.03 6.69 -21.54
N SER A 327 0.73 6.44 -21.62
CA SER A 327 -0.16 6.68 -20.49
C SER A 327 -1.12 5.51 -20.27
N ILE A 328 -1.48 5.29 -19.01
CA ILE A 328 -2.46 4.31 -18.60
C ILE A 328 -3.41 4.90 -17.56
N GLU A 329 -4.61 4.33 -17.49
CA GLU A 329 -5.53 4.58 -16.38
C GLU A 329 -5.58 3.31 -15.52
N THR A 330 -5.41 3.48 -14.21
CA THR A 330 -5.45 2.38 -13.24
C THR A 330 -6.18 2.81 -11.98
N THR A 331 -6.51 1.84 -11.14
CA THR A 331 -7.16 2.08 -9.85
C THR A 331 -6.39 1.44 -8.71
N TYR A 332 -6.42 2.06 -7.54
CA TYR A 332 -5.93 1.45 -6.31
C TYR A 332 -6.89 1.66 -5.14
N GLU A 333 -6.91 0.69 -4.24
CA GLU A 333 -7.66 0.78 -2.98
C GLU A 333 -6.83 1.51 -1.92
N THR A 334 -7.47 2.39 -1.17
CA THR A 334 -6.85 3.13 -0.07
C THR A 334 -7.82 3.30 1.10
N ASP A 335 -7.26 3.40 2.31
CA ASP A 335 -7.99 3.80 3.50
C ASP A 335 -7.70 5.29 3.77
N VAL A 336 -8.74 6.10 3.85
CA VAL A 336 -8.69 7.52 4.24
C VAL A 336 -9.01 7.61 5.72
N LEU A 337 -8.01 7.96 6.53
CA LEU A 337 -8.20 8.25 7.95
C LEU A 337 -8.44 9.73 8.18
N ILE A 338 -9.48 10.03 8.95
CA ILE A 338 -9.86 11.39 9.30
C ILE A 338 -9.76 11.53 10.81
N TYR A 339 -8.83 12.36 11.24
CA TYR A 339 -8.53 12.66 12.62
C TYR A 339 -9.29 13.91 13.04
N PHE A 340 -10.18 13.75 14.00
CA PHE A 340 -10.89 14.85 14.62
C PHE A 340 -10.32 15.13 16.00
N GLY A 341 -9.81 16.34 16.21
CA GLY A 341 -9.54 16.87 17.54
C GLY A 341 -10.76 17.59 18.10
N GLY A 342 -11.07 17.42 19.37
CA GLY A 342 -12.22 18.07 20.00
C GLY A 342 -12.78 17.31 21.20
N ASN A 343 -13.75 17.87 21.92
CA ASN A 343 -14.37 17.14 23.03
C ASN A 343 -15.40 16.12 22.50
N TRP A 344 -15.25 14.86 22.89
CA TRP A 344 -16.12 13.73 22.55
C TRP A 344 -16.85 13.09 23.76
N THR A 345 -16.67 13.63 24.98
CA THR A 345 -17.23 13.08 26.23
C THR A 345 -18.76 13.19 26.35
N ASP A 346 -19.36 14.29 25.87
CA ASP A 346 -20.81 14.56 25.98
C ASP A 346 -21.55 14.52 24.64
N TYR A 347 -20.93 13.93 23.62
CA TYR A 347 -21.40 13.93 22.24
C TYR A 347 -21.58 15.33 21.63
N GLU A 348 -21.51 16.42 22.41
CA GLU A 348 -21.45 17.82 21.96
C GLU A 348 -20.13 18.09 21.25
N ARG A 349 -20.15 17.88 19.93
CA ARG A 349 -19.06 18.20 19.02
C ARG A 349 -18.55 19.62 19.26
N SER A 350 -17.32 19.71 19.76
CA SER A 350 -16.45 20.86 19.56
C SER A 350 -15.23 20.42 18.76
N VAL A 351 -15.43 20.08 17.49
CA VAL A 351 -14.28 19.80 16.60
C VAL A 351 -13.47 21.07 16.48
N THR A 352 -12.22 20.99 16.94
CA THR A 352 -11.26 22.09 16.95
C THR A 352 -10.36 22.03 15.73
N HIS A 353 -10.03 20.82 15.27
CA HIS A 353 -9.23 20.60 14.07
C HIS A 353 -9.58 19.27 13.40
N GLU A 354 -9.28 19.20 12.11
CA GLU A 354 -9.46 18.03 11.25
C GLU A 354 -8.19 17.83 10.45
N GLU A 355 -7.66 16.61 10.47
CA GLU A 355 -6.53 16.20 9.67
C GLU A 355 -6.91 14.93 8.90
N ILE A 356 -6.42 14.81 7.66
CA ILE A 356 -6.74 13.69 6.77
C ILE A 356 -5.43 13.04 6.34
N GLU A 357 -5.35 11.73 6.54
CA GLU A 357 -4.24 10.89 6.11
C GLU A 357 -4.78 9.86 5.11
N VAL A 358 -4.12 9.73 3.96
CA VAL A 358 -4.44 8.73 2.94
C VAL A 358 -3.42 7.61 3.07
N ILE A 359 -3.89 6.38 3.22
CA ILE A 359 -3.04 5.24 3.52
C ILE A 359 -3.14 4.19 2.42
N GLY A 360 -1.98 3.74 1.96
CA GLY A 360 -1.88 2.83 0.83
C GLY A 360 -1.41 3.57 -0.41
N GLU A 361 -0.73 2.83 -1.27
CA GLU A 361 -0.06 3.35 -2.46
C GLU A 361 -0.16 2.31 -3.58
N LEU A 362 0.01 2.76 -4.81
CA LEU A 362 0.29 1.89 -5.95
C LEU A 362 1.69 1.29 -5.79
N GLU A 363 1.80 -0.04 -5.65
CA GLU A 363 3.11 -0.71 -5.55
C GLU A 363 3.78 -0.83 -6.93
N PHE A 364 2.99 -1.17 -7.95
CA PHE A 364 3.46 -1.37 -9.33
C PHE A 364 2.55 -0.66 -10.32
N LEU A 365 3.13 -0.24 -11.45
CA LEU A 365 2.42 0.37 -12.56
C LEU A 365 2.87 -0.29 -13.86
N ASP A 366 1.98 -1.09 -14.48
CA ASP A 366 2.27 -1.85 -15.70
C ASP A 366 1.76 -1.10 -16.93
N PHE A 367 2.68 -0.55 -17.72
CA PHE A 367 2.40 0.15 -18.97
C PHE A 367 2.15 -0.80 -20.15
N GLY A 368 2.20 -2.12 -19.95
CA GLY A 368 1.97 -3.11 -21.00
C GLY A 368 3.11 -3.13 -22.01
N GLU A 369 2.78 -3.25 -23.30
CA GLU A 369 3.78 -3.26 -24.37
C GLU A 369 4.13 -1.82 -24.78
N VAL A 370 5.41 -1.46 -24.67
CA VAL A 370 5.95 -0.16 -25.07
C VAL A 370 7.01 -0.35 -26.14
N SER A 371 6.94 0.47 -27.20
CA SER A 371 7.85 0.41 -28.34
C SER A 371 8.18 1.82 -28.84
N PRO A 372 9.33 2.00 -29.51
CA PRO A 372 9.64 3.27 -30.15
C PRO A 372 8.54 3.70 -31.12
N ASP A 373 8.13 4.96 -31.07
CA ASP A 373 7.24 5.55 -32.06
C ASP A 373 8.06 6.28 -33.13
N TYR A 374 8.07 5.72 -34.35
CA TYR A 374 8.74 6.31 -35.52
C TYR A 374 7.80 7.14 -36.39
N SER A 375 6.56 7.38 -35.94
CA SER A 375 5.56 8.10 -36.73
C SER A 375 5.95 9.57 -36.96
N SER A 376 6.66 10.20 -36.04
CA SER A 376 7.15 11.59 -36.16
C SER A 376 8.35 11.76 -37.08
N ASP A 377 9.20 10.75 -37.23
CA ASP A 377 10.43 10.84 -38.05
C ASP A 377 10.14 10.90 -39.56
N ARG A 378 8.96 10.43 -39.99
CA ARG A 378 8.55 10.47 -41.41
C ARG A 378 8.11 11.86 -41.89
N ASP A 379 7.64 12.72 -40.99
CA ASP A 379 7.09 14.02 -41.39
C ASP A 379 8.19 15.05 -41.65
N GLU A 380 9.32 14.99 -40.93
CA GLU A 380 10.44 15.93 -41.13
C GLU A 380 11.20 15.69 -42.45
N GLU A 381 11.37 14.43 -42.86
CA GLU A 381 12.08 14.06 -44.09
C GLU A 381 11.31 14.54 -45.35
N HIS A 382 9.98 14.41 -45.34
CA HIS A 382 9.11 14.87 -46.43
C HIS A 382 8.93 16.40 -46.47
N LEU A 383 8.97 17.09 -45.33
CA LEU A 383 8.94 18.55 -45.26
C LEU A 383 10.17 19.17 -45.94
N TRP A 384 11.35 18.58 -45.73
CA TRP A 384 12.60 19.04 -46.35
C TRP A 384 12.59 18.89 -47.88
N GLU A 385 12.10 17.75 -48.39
CA GLU A 385 11.98 17.50 -49.83
C GLU A 385 11.01 18.50 -50.51
N TRP A 386 9.88 18.79 -49.87
CA TRP A 386 8.91 19.77 -50.38
C TRP A 386 9.46 21.20 -50.43
N GLU A 387 10.25 21.61 -49.42
CA GLU A 387 10.88 22.92 -49.41
C GLU A 387 12.01 23.05 -50.45
N GLN A 388 12.78 21.98 -50.67
CA GLN A 388 13.78 21.91 -51.74
C GLN A 388 13.11 22.04 -53.11
N HIS A 389 12.05 21.28 -53.36
CA HIS A 389 11.31 21.32 -54.63
C HIS A 389 10.68 22.70 -54.90
N LYS A 390 10.10 23.34 -53.88
CA LYS A 390 9.59 24.73 -53.97
C LYS A 390 10.69 25.75 -54.26
N LYS A 391 11.90 25.58 -53.70
CA LYS A 391 13.05 26.47 -53.98
C LYS A 391 13.59 26.29 -55.39
N GLU A 392 13.58 25.07 -55.93
CA GLU A 392 13.97 24.79 -57.32
C GLU A 392 12.94 25.33 -58.32
N GLU A 393 11.65 25.15 -58.07
CA GLU A 393 10.58 25.73 -58.91
C GLU A 393 10.60 27.26 -58.92
N ALA A 394 10.87 27.90 -57.78
CA ALA A 394 11.00 29.35 -57.69
C ALA A 394 12.23 29.91 -58.45
N LYS A 395 13.33 29.14 -58.51
CA LYS A 395 14.51 29.46 -59.34
C LYS A 395 14.22 29.31 -60.82
N ALA A 396 13.53 28.24 -61.23
CA ALA A 396 13.14 28.03 -62.63
C ALA A 396 12.19 29.11 -63.16
N ALA A 397 11.32 29.65 -62.29
CA ALA A 397 10.39 30.73 -62.64
C ALA A 397 11.06 32.11 -62.77
N THR A 398 12.22 32.33 -62.13
CA THR A 398 12.94 33.61 -62.19
C THR A 398 13.88 33.74 -63.40
N ASP A 399 14.30 32.62 -64.00
CA ASP A 399 15.13 32.60 -65.21
C ASP A 399 14.31 32.62 -66.53
N TYR A 400 12.97 32.67 -66.46
CA TYR A 400 12.12 32.77 -67.64
C TYR A 400 12.12 34.21 -68.20
N LYS A 401 12.93 34.46 -69.24
CA LYS A 401 12.80 35.64 -70.11
C LYS A 401 11.97 35.29 -71.35
N PRO A 402 10.78 35.89 -71.54
CA PRO A 402 10.03 35.71 -72.77
C PRO A 402 10.80 36.35 -73.93
N SER A 403 10.99 35.59 -75.01
CA SER A 403 11.47 36.13 -76.28
C SER A 403 10.34 36.94 -76.90
N SER A 404 10.66 38.21 -77.19
CA SER A 404 9.80 39.21 -77.84
C SER A 404 9.58 38.93 -79.32
#